data_AF-A0A5F2HVA6-F1
#
_entry.id   AF-A0A5F2HVA6-F1
#
_cell.length_a   1.000
_cell.length_b   1.000
_cell.length_c   1.000
_cell.angle_alpha   90.00
_cell.angle_beta   90.00
_cell.angle_gamma   90.00
#
_symmetry.space_group_name_H-M   'P 1'
#
loop_
_entity.id
_entity.type
_entity.pdbx_description
1 polymer ?
#
loop_
_entity_poly.entity_id
_entity_poly.type
_entity_poly.pdbx_seq_one_letter_code
_entity_poly.pdbx_strand_id
1 'polypeptide(L)'
;AANGLPSDGKLTRETWDKLSATFAGPVLTTYDTTAKDVRGPFTRRIPVRMESMARLHRLGYRNAQEKLAERFHVSEQLLRMLNPKAGFRKADTSLVVPDVGRGDPPSP
;
A
#
# COMPACT_ATOMS: atom_id res chain seq x y z
N ALA A 1 23.19 -22.76 -2.23
CA ALA A 1 22.08 -21.99 -1.64
C ALA A 1 22.56 -20.56 -1.37
N ALA A 2 21.74 -19.55 -1.61
CA ALA A 2 22.04 -18.20 -1.13
C ALA A 2 22.09 -18.21 0.41
N ASN A 3 23.07 -17.52 1.02
CA ASN A 3 23.22 -17.39 2.48
C ASN A 3 23.39 -18.70 3.29
N GLY A 4 23.64 -19.85 2.65
CA GLY A 4 23.93 -21.12 3.34
C GLY A 4 22.77 -21.72 4.14
N LEU A 5 21.52 -21.29 3.90
CA LEU A 5 20.32 -21.79 4.59
C LEU A 5 19.64 -22.94 3.80
N PRO A 6 18.97 -23.88 4.48
CA PRO A 6 18.11 -24.88 3.82
C PRO A 6 16.88 -24.22 3.18
N SER A 7 16.46 -24.70 2.00
CA SER A 7 15.31 -24.17 1.26
C SER A 7 14.01 -24.88 1.63
N ASP A 8 13.62 -24.82 2.90
CA ASP A 8 12.46 -25.54 3.45
C ASP A 8 11.23 -24.63 3.69
N GLY A 9 11.36 -23.34 3.43
CA GLY A 9 10.29 -22.34 3.58
C GLY A 9 9.97 -21.97 5.02
N LYS A 10 10.76 -22.40 6.01
CA LYS A 10 10.50 -22.11 7.42
C LYS A 10 11.19 -20.82 7.85
N LEU A 11 10.43 -19.92 8.47
CA LEU A 11 10.98 -18.73 9.10
C LEU A 11 11.58 -19.08 10.47
N THR A 12 12.79 -19.64 10.46
CA THR A 12 13.57 -19.90 11.68
C THR A 12 14.23 -18.62 12.18
N ARG A 13 14.75 -18.65 13.43
CA ARG A 13 15.53 -17.53 13.98
C ARG A 13 16.74 -17.20 13.13
N GLU A 14 17.49 -18.22 12.69
CA GLU A 14 18.64 -18.02 11.78
C GLU A 14 18.20 -17.38 10.45
N THR A 15 17.05 -17.78 9.91
CA THR A 15 16.50 -17.19 8.68
C THR A 15 16.13 -15.72 8.90
N TRP A 16 15.50 -15.40 10.03
CA TRP A 16 15.15 -14.02 10.40
C TRP A 16 16.39 -13.15 10.62
N ASP A 17 17.39 -13.67 11.34
CA ASP A 17 18.62 -12.94 11.64
C ASP A 17 19.38 -12.62 10.35
N LYS A 18 19.51 -13.58 9.42
CA LYS A 18 20.13 -13.33 8.11
C LYS A 18 19.31 -12.37 7.24
N LEU A 19 17.97 -12.43 7.29
CA LEU A 19 17.09 -11.53 6.54
C LEU A 19 17.19 -10.08 7.04
N SER A 20 17.20 -9.89 8.36
CA SER A 20 17.26 -8.56 8.98
C SER A 20 18.66 -7.95 8.93
N ALA A 21 19.72 -8.75 8.84
CA ALA A 21 21.10 -8.27 8.75
C ALA A 21 21.37 -7.31 7.56
N THR A 22 20.56 -7.37 6.50
CA THR A 22 20.74 -6.54 5.29
C THR A 22 19.95 -5.22 5.31
N PHE A 23 19.09 -4.99 6.30
CA PHE A 23 18.26 -3.77 6.37
C PHE A 23 18.13 -3.27 7.81
N ALA A 24 18.68 -2.09 8.08
CA ALA A 24 18.64 -1.44 9.39
C ALA A 24 17.67 -0.24 9.46
N GLY A 25 16.93 0.03 8.38
CA GLY A 25 16.00 1.16 8.29
C GLY A 25 14.64 0.89 8.92
N PRO A 26 13.79 1.92 9.09
CA PRO A 26 12.40 1.73 9.45
C PRO A 26 11.63 1.09 8.28
N VAL A 27 10.77 0.13 8.58
CA VAL A 27 9.90 -0.53 7.57
C VAL A 27 8.61 0.25 7.28
N LEU A 28 8.28 1.17 8.19
CA LEU A 28 7.14 2.08 8.10
C LEU A 28 7.65 3.51 8.03
N THR A 29 6.95 4.35 7.29
CA THR A 29 7.23 5.78 7.16
C THR A 29 5.94 6.59 7.36
N THR A 30 6.11 7.89 7.49
CA THR A 30 5.01 8.85 7.61
C THR A 30 4.71 9.45 6.24
N TYR A 31 3.44 9.47 5.87
CA TYR A 31 2.94 10.06 4.63
C TYR A 31 1.83 11.08 4.92
N ASP A 32 2.05 12.32 4.52
CA ASP A 32 1.03 13.36 4.60
C ASP A 32 0.14 13.33 3.36
N THR A 33 -1.14 13.05 3.57
CA THR A 33 -2.11 12.95 2.47
C THR A 33 -2.26 14.29 1.77
N THR A 34 -2.22 14.29 0.44
CA THR A 34 -2.48 15.50 -0.33
C THR A 34 -3.96 15.62 -0.66
N ALA A 35 -4.35 16.83 -1.08
CA ALA A 35 -5.70 17.05 -1.56
C ALA A 35 -6.02 16.25 -2.85
N LYS A 36 -5.01 15.81 -3.62
CA LYS A 36 -5.20 14.90 -4.77
C LYS A 36 -5.50 13.47 -4.32
N ASP A 37 -5.03 13.05 -3.16
CA ASP A 37 -5.29 11.71 -2.62
C ASP A 37 -6.74 11.56 -2.19
N VAL A 38 -7.33 12.62 -1.65
CA VAL A 38 -8.68 12.57 -1.08
C VAL A 38 -9.80 13.06 -2.00
N ARG A 39 -9.51 13.87 -3.04
CA ARG A 39 -10.55 14.41 -3.94
C ARG A 39 -10.88 13.52 -5.15
N GLY A 40 -10.01 12.58 -5.50
CA GLY A 40 -10.25 11.71 -6.65
C GLY A 40 -9.95 12.40 -8.00
N PRO A 41 -10.42 11.84 -9.12
CA PRO A 41 -11.71 11.16 -9.28
C PRO A 41 -11.79 9.74 -8.72
N PHE A 42 -12.99 9.35 -8.24
CA PHE A 42 -13.29 8.00 -7.74
C PHE A 42 -14.49 7.37 -8.44
N THR A 43 -14.41 6.06 -8.69
CA THR A 43 -15.45 5.23 -9.30
C THR A 43 -16.17 4.44 -8.20
N ARG A 44 -17.20 5.03 -7.59
CA ARG A 44 -17.90 4.44 -6.42
C ARG A 44 -18.40 3.01 -6.62
N ARG A 45 -18.75 2.64 -7.86
CA ARG A 45 -19.23 1.30 -8.22
C ARG A 45 -18.37 0.76 -9.35
N ILE A 46 -17.49 -0.17 -9.02
CA ILE A 46 -16.70 -0.95 -9.98
C ILE A 46 -17.42 -2.29 -10.13
N PRO A 47 -17.90 -2.65 -11.34
CA PRO A 47 -18.52 -3.95 -11.60
C PRO A 47 -17.55 -5.11 -11.29
N VAL A 48 -18.07 -6.27 -10.89
CA VAL A 48 -17.23 -7.46 -10.63
C VAL A 48 -16.77 -8.13 -11.94
N ARG A 49 -17.64 -8.11 -12.96
CA ARG A 49 -17.35 -8.72 -14.27
C ARG A 49 -16.43 -7.82 -15.09
N MET A 50 -15.33 -8.38 -15.60
CA MET A 50 -14.32 -7.63 -16.37
C MET A 50 -14.91 -6.99 -17.64
N GLU A 51 -15.81 -7.67 -18.34
CA GLU A 51 -16.47 -7.16 -19.54
C GLU A 51 -17.32 -5.92 -19.24
N SER A 52 -17.88 -5.86 -18.02
CA SER A 52 -18.64 -4.70 -17.56
C SER A 52 -17.72 -3.53 -17.20
N MET A 53 -16.48 -3.80 -16.76
CA MET A 53 -15.50 -2.75 -16.48
C MET A 53 -15.05 -2.02 -17.74
N ALA A 54 -15.08 -2.65 -18.93
CA ALA A 54 -14.73 -2.03 -20.20
C ALA A 54 -15.62 -0.83 -20.57
N ARG A 55 -16.81 -0.73 -19.97
CA ARG A 55 -17.74 0.40 -20.15
C ARG A 55 -17.45 1.57 -19.20
N LEU A 56 -16.53 1.41 -18.24
CA LEU A 56 -16.13 2.50 -17.37
C LEU A 56 -15.27 3.49 -18.16
N HIS A 57 -15.51 4.78 -17.95
CA HIS A 57 -14.69 5.84 -18.55
C HIS A 57 -13.21 5.73 -18.13
N ARG A 58 -12.94 5.19 -16.93
CA ARG A 58 -11.61 4.80 -16.46
C ARG A 58 -11.73 3.71 -15.39
N LEU A 59 -10.74 2.82 -15.34
CA LEU A 59 -10.47 2.02 -14.15
C LEU A 59 -9.87 2.96 -13.10
N GLY A 60 -10.58 3.15 -12.00
CA GLY A 60 -10.19 4.03 -10.91
C GLY A 60 -10.58 3.42 -9.57
N TYR A 61 -10.19 4.07 -8.49
CA TYR A 61 -10.47 3.62 -7.13
C TYR A 61 -11.88 3.98 -6.69
N ARG A 62 -12.50 3.18 -5.82
CA ARG A 62 -13.82 3.47 -5.23
C ARG A 62 -13.79 4.64 -4.27
N ASN A 63 -12.67 4.83 -3.58
CA ASN A 63 -12.48 5.87 -2.58
C ASN A 63 -10.98 6.16 -2.32
N ALA A 64 -10.72 7.16 -1.48
CA ALA A 64 -9.37 7.59 -1.11
C ALA A 64 -8.58 6.52 -0.32
N GLN A 65 -9.26 5.73 0.51
CA GLN A 65 -8.63 4.68 1.30
C GLN A 65 -8.10 3.56 0.39
N GLU A 66 -8.88 3.13 -0.61
CA GLU A 66 -8.45 2.15 -1.61
C GLU A 66 -7.28 2.68 -2.44
N LYS A 67 -7.35 3.95 -2.88
CA LYS A 67 -6.24 4.60 -3.60
C LYS A 67 -4.95 4.60 -2.78
N LEU A 68 -5.02 4.96 -1.50
CA LEU A 68 -3.86 4.99 -0.60
C LEU A 68 -3.36 3.59 -0.28
N ALA A 69 -4.27 2.62 -0.10
CA ALA A 69 -3.92 1.23 0.14
C ALA A 69 -3.14 0.64 -1.04
N GLU A 70 -3.61 0.86 -2.27
CA GLU A 70 -2.92 0.46 -3.49
C GLU A 70 -1.54 1.13 -3.60
N ARG A 71 -1.48 2.45 -3.36
CA ARG A 71 -0.23 3.23 -3.43
C ARG A 71 0.87 2.67 -2.54
N PHE A 72 0.50 2.14 -1.37
CA PHE A 72 1.44 1.57 -0.42
C PHE A 72 1.42 0.03 -0.40
N HIS A 73 0.84 -0.59 -1.44
CA HIS A 73 0.79 -2.04 -1.65
C HIS A 73 0.29 -2.85 -0.44
N VAL A 74 -0.72 -2.32 0.24
CA VAL A 74 -1.37 -2.97 1.39
C VAL A 74 -2.86 -3.10 1.19
N SER A 75 -3.46 -4.02 1.93
CA SER A 75 -4.91 -4.06 2.00
C SER A 75 -5.48 -2.82 2.69
N GLU A 76 -6.70 -2.45 2.30
CA GLU A 76 -7.47 -1.42 2.99
C GLU A 76 -7.61 -1.69 4.50
N GLN A 77 -7.69 -2.96 4.89
CA GLN A 77 -7.78 -3.38 6.29
C GLN A 77 -6.47 -3.10 7.04
N LEU A 78 -5.33 -3.47 6.48
CA LEU A 78 -4.03 -3.21 7.10
C LEU A 78 -3.78 -1.70 7.23
N LEU A 79 -4.10 -0.92 6.18
CA LEU A 79 -3.96 0.53 6.22
C LEU A 79 -4.78 1.16 7.37
N ARG A 80 -6.00 0.68 7.62
CA ARG A 80 -6.82 1.10 8.78
C ARG A 80 -6.24 0.66 10.11
N MET A 81 -5.69 -0.55 10.20
CA MET A 81 -5.07 -1.06 11.42
C MET A 81 -3.84 -0.24 11.83
N LEU A 82 -3.03 0.18 10.86
CA LEU A 82 -1.89 1.08 11.10
C LEU A 82 -2.34 2.49 11.52
N ASN A 83 -3.54 2.91 11.09
CA ASN A 83 -4.04 4.28 11.27
C ASN A 83 -5.45 4.32 11.88
N PRO A 84 -5.66 3.80 13.11
CA PRO A 84 -7.00 3.60 13.67
C PRO A 84 -7.76 4.89 13.95
N LYS A 85 -7.05 6.04 14.02
CA LYS A 85 -7.62 7.36 14.28
C LYS A 85 -7.67 8.26 13.04
N ALA A 86 -7.19 7.79 11.89
CA ALA A 86 -7.05 8.63 10.71
C ALA A 86 -8.36 8.77 9.94
N GLY A 87 -8.60 9.98 9.43
CA GLY A 87 -9.69 10.26 8.50
C GLY A 87 -9.20 10.25 7.06
N PHE A 88 -9.35 9.14 6.33
CA PHE A 88 -8.90 8.98 4.94
C PHE A 88 -9.61 9.90 3.90
N ARG A 89 -10.51 10.77 4.34
CA ARG A 89 -11.22 11.74 3.48
C ARG A 89 -10.69 13.16 3.61
N LYS A 90 -9.75 13.42 4.52
CA LYS A 90 -9.20 14.75 4.79
C LYS A 90 -7.78 14.83 4.22
N ALA A 91 -7.49 15.94 3.54
CA ALA A 91 -6.11 16.26 3.19
C ALA A 91 -5.31 16.60 4.47
N ASP A 92 -4.00 16.68 4.34
CA ASP A 92 -3.06 17.09 5.39
C ASP A 92 -3.18 16.22 6.66
N THR A 93 -3.60 14.96 6.48
CA THR A 93 -3.60 13.94 7.51
C THR A 93 -2.32 13.13 7.40
N SER A 94 -1.61 12.99 8.50
CA SER A 94 -0.40 12.18 8.59
C SER A 94 -0.75 10.70 8.81
N LEU A 95 -0.27 9.83 7.92
CA LEU A 95 -0.52 8.40 7.95
C LEU A 95 0.78 7.62 8.15
N VAL A 96 0.72 6.55 8.94
CA VAL A 96 1.77 5.53 9.01
C VAL A 96 1.53 4.50 7.92
N VAL A 97 2.49 4.34 7.02
CA VAL A 97 2.40 3.47 5.84
C VAL A 97 3.69 2.68 5.65
N PRO A 98 3.68 1.53 4.95
CA PRO A 98 4.92 0.88 4.55
C PRO A 98 5.83 1.79 3.73
N ASP A 99 7.12 1.71 3.99
CA ASP A 99 8.11 2.31 3.10
C ASP A 99 8.27 1.40 1.87
N VAL A 100 7.66 1.81 0.77
CA VAL A 100 7.73 1.10 -0.53
C VAL A 100 8.93 1.52 -1.38
N GLY A 101 9.87 2.31 -0.81
CA GLY A 101 10.93 2.97 -1.57
C GLY A 101 10.37 4.07 -2.48
N ARG A 102 11.22 4.94 -3.04
CA ARG A 102 10.78 5.95 -4.03
C ARG A 102 10.35 5.29 -5.34
N GLY A 103 9.16 4.72 -5.36
CA GLY A 103 8.37 4.53 -6.56
C GLY A 103 7.53 5.78 -6.76
N ASP A 104 8.09 6.82 -7.36
CA ASP A 104 7.23 7.83 -7.96
C ASP A 104 6.27 7.10 -8.91
N PRO A 105 4.96 7.33 -8.83
CA PRO A 105 4.05 6.74 -9.80
C PRO A 105 4.50 7.15 -11.20
N PRO A 106 4.43 6.25 -12.22
CA PRO A 106 4.73 6.63 -13.58
C PRO A 106 3.92 7.89 -13.94
N SER A 107 4.62 8.90 -14.45
CA SER A 107 3.97 10.10 -14.96
C SER A 107 3.02 9.71 -16.10
N PRO A 108 1.84 10.35 -16.20
CA PRO A 108 0.90 10.09 -17.29
C PRO A 108 1.47 10.46 -18.66
#